data_AF-A0A250JJL7-F1
#
_entry.id   AF-A0A250JJL7-F1
#
_cell.length_a   1.000
_cell.length_b   1.000
_cell.length_c   1.000
_cell.angle_alpha   90.00
_cell.angle_beta   90.00
_cell.angle_gamma   90.00
#
_symmetry.space_group_name_H-M   'P 1'
#
loop_
_entity.id
_entity.type
_entity.pdbx_description
1 polymer ?
#
loop_
_entity_poly.entity_id
_entity_poly.type
_entity_poly.pdbx_seq_one_letter_code
_entity_poly.pdbx_strand_id
1 'polypeptide(L)'
;MNIPLQDFDFSVLNDPEFKEDSVREEIIAPLLRALGYRSTGNARIVRSRRLDHPYVQFGVTKKPVTIIPDYLMVVNERPRWILDAKAPTETVDDPAHIAQAYSYAIHHDVRTSWFAICNGHDLVVYSVGELKPVLRVRLRELKEHWQEVLRLLFPPAMTHDPTHPFAKDFGIHLMRLGVPETMNLVFPLVPVRCVARIGQDQYSGFGMNLKYEEGEYLPTFDFSMSQFEKLVSILPSAMAQGITARLLNESPAVVWLSEPFPSVTITAHRTTKIIENEREMYLPLEVTSFDLIKREHQ
;
A
#
# COMPACT_ATOMS: atom_id res chain seq x y z
N MET A 1 -11.22 2.06 11.26
CA MET A 1 -9.81 1.79 10.94
C MET A 1 -9.37 0.63 11.83
N ASN A 2 -9.04 -0.54 11.26
CA ASN A 2 -8.54 -1.66 12.07
C ASN A 2 -7.04 -1.47 12.28
N ILE A 3 -6.68 -0.85 13.40
CA ILE A 3 -5.28 -0.62 13.76
C ILE A 3 -4.78 -1.92 14.42
N PRO A 4 -3.69 -2.52 13.94
CA PRO A 4 -3.21 -3.77 14.52
C PRO A 4 -2.72 -3.56 15.95
N LEU A 5 -2.67 -4.63 16.74
CA LEU A 5 -2.09 -4.68 18.09
C LEU A 5 -2.82 -3.84 19.16
N GLN A 6 -4.05 -3.36 18.91
CA GLN A 6 -4.81 -2.60 19.93
C GLN A 6 -5.03 -3.40 21.22
N ASP A 7 -5.30 -4.69 21.09
CA ASP A 7 -5.56 -5.60 22.20
C ASP A 7 -4.33 -6.45 22.56
N PHE A 8 -3.16 -6.15 22.00
CA PHE A 8 -1.93 -6.88 22.30
C PHE A 8 -1.37 -6.45 23.67
N ASP A 9 -1.20 -7.40 24.59
CA ASP A 9 -0.58 -7.11 25.88
C ASP A 9 0.94 -7.03 25.74
N PHE A 10 1.47 -5.81 25.61
CA PHE A 10 2.91 -5.59 25.52
C PHE A 10 3.70 -5.93 26.80
N SER A 11 3.05 -6.35 27.89
CA SER A 11 3.75 -6.81 29.09
C SER A 11 4.48 -8.14 28.84
N VAL A 12 3.98 -8.97 27.91
CA VAL A 12 4.56 -10.27 27.53
C VAL A 12 5.96 -10.16 26.93
N LEU A 13 6.34 -8.98 26.42
CA LEU A 13 7.68 -8.72 25.92
C LEU A 13 8.77 -8.77 27.01
N ASN A 14 8.38 -8.72 28.29
CA ASN A 14 9.29 -8.91 29.41
C ASN A 14 9.47 -10.39 29.80
N ASP A 15 8.68 -11.30 29.21
CA ASP A 15 8.84 -12.73 29.42
C ASP A 15 10.07 -13.22 28.65
N PRO A 16 11.08 -13.82 29.32
CA PRO A 16 12.27 -14.34 28.65
C PRO A 16 11.99 -15.48 27.66
N GLU A 17 10.81 -16.10 27.70
CA GLU A 17 10.39 -17.08 26.70
C GLU A 17 9.74 -16.44 25.47
N PHE A 18 9.37 -15.15 25.50
CA PHE A 18 8.91 -14.42 24.33
C PHE A 18 10.09 -14.04 23.44
N LYS A 19 10.39 -14.90 22.47
CA LYS A 19 11.59 -14.80 21.62
C LYS A 19 11.26 -14.23 20.24
N GLU A 20 12.26 -14.18 19.37
CA GLU A 20 12.14 -13.62 18.01
C GLU A 20 11.00 -14.27 17.20
N ASP A 21 10.78 -15.57 17.35
CA ASP A 21 9.68 -16.30 16.72
C ASP A 21 8.30 -15.82 17.20
N SER A 22 8.15 -15.50 18.49
CA SER A 22 6.95 -14.86 19.03
C SER A 22 6.75 -13.45 18.46
N VAL A 23 7.81 -12.64 18.34
CA VAL A 23 7.74 -11.32 17.68
C VAL A 23 7.28 -11.46 16.22
N ARG A 24 7.79 -12.47 15.50
CA ARG A 24 7.40 -12.76 14.12
C ARG A 24 5.91 -13.07 13.98
N GLU A 25 5.36 -13.93 14.82
CA GLU A 25 3.99 -14.42 14.66
C GLU A 25 2.93 -13.55 15.34
N GLU A 26 3.23 -13.00 16.52
CA GLU A 26 2.24 -12.26 17.31
C GLU A 26 2.24 -10.75 17.05
N ILE A 27 3.31 -10.22 16.45
CA ILE A 27 3.44 -8.77 16.21
C ILE A 27 3.60 -8.47 14.73
N ILE A 28 4.67 -8.97 14.10
CA ILE A 28 4.99 -8.62 12.72
C ILE A 28 3.95 -9.18 11.75
N ALA A 29 3.53 -10.42 11.92
CA ALA A 29 2.54 -11.02 11.02
C ALA A 29 1.17 -10.27 11.06
N PRO A 30 0.58 -9.93 12.21
CA PRO A 30 -0.59 -9.05 12.28
C PRO A 30 -0.37 -7.67 11.65
N LEU A 31 0.79 -7.05 11.92
CA LEU A 31 1.15 -5.75 11.36
C LEU A 31 1.16 -5.78 9.83
N LEU A 32 1.87 -6.74 9.22
CA LEU A 32 1.95 -6.89 7.77
C LEU A 32 0.59 -7.21 7.15
N ARG A 33 -0.26 -7.99 7.83
CA ARG A 33 -1.65 -8.23 7.40
C ARG A 33 -2.46 -6.94 7.41
N ALA A 34 -2.35 -6.12 8.45
CA ALA A 34 -3.05 -4.83 8.52
C ALA A 34 -2.54 -3.82 7.47
N LEU A 35 -1.25 -3.91 7.08
CA LEU A 35 -0.71 -3.15 5.94
C LEU A 35 -1.21 -3.63 4.57
N GLY A 36 -1.98 -4.72 4.51
CA GLY A 36 -2.57 -5.23 3.27
C GLY A 36 -1.71 -6.24 2.52
N TYR A 37 -0.58 -6.69 3.10
CA TYR A 37 0.18 -7.81 2.56
C TYR A 37 -0.49 -9.15 2.90
N ARG A 38 -0.36 -10.14 2.00
CA ARG A 38 -0.91 -11.49 2.17
C ARG A 38 0.11 -12.53 1.72
N SER A 39 -0.15 -13.82 1.91
CA SER A 39 0.74 -14.88 1.38
C SER A 39 0.67 -15.02 -0.15
N THR A 40 -0.38 -14.50 -0.78
CA THR A 40 -0.65 -14.59 -2.22
C THR A 40 -1.19 -13.26 -2.77
N GLY A 41 -1.25 -13.13 -4.11
CA GLY A 41 -1.75 -11.96 -4.80
C GLY A 41 -0.69 -10.89 -5.06
N ASN A 42 -1.13 -9.71 -5.51
CA ASN A 42 -0.24 -8.65 -6.01
C ASN A 42 0.66 -8.04 -4.93
N ALA A 43 0.20 -7.97 -3.67
CA ALA A 43 0.98 -7.50 -2.53
C ALA A 43 1.21 -8.68 -1.58
N ARG A 44 2.35 -9.36 -1.75
CA ARG A 44 2.64 -10.63 -1.07
C ARG A 44 3.85 -10.59 -0.16
N ILE A 45 3.79 -11.40 0.89
CA ILE A 45 4.86 -11.67 1.85
C ILE A 45 5.59 -12.91 1.37
N VAL A 46 6.90 -12.78 1.17
CA VAL A 46 7.80 -13.91 0.88
C VAL A 46 8.67 -14.13 2.10
N ARG A 47 8.53 -15.31 2.71
CA ARG A 47 9.36 -15.76 3.84
C ARG A 47 10.41 -16.73 3.35
N SER A 48 11.49 -16.89 4.12
CA SER A 48 12.49 -17.92 3.92
C SER A 48 13.15 -17.91 2.52
N ARG A 49 13.22 -16.74 1.88
CA ARG A 49 13.86 -16.60 0.57
C ARG A 49 15.37 -16.73 0.75
N ARG A 50 15.94 -17.79 0.19
CA ARG A 50 17.40 -17.97 0.16
C ARG A 50 18.01 -16.95 -0.80
N LEU A 51 18.94 -16.15 -0.30
CA LEU A 51 19.73 -15.20 -1.06
C LEU A 51 21.18 -15.70 -1.05
N ASP A 52 21.64 -16.23 -2.18
CA ASP A 52 22.98 -16.78 -2.30
C ASP A 52 23.95 -15.68 -2.72
N HIS A 53 24.93 -15.39 -1.87
CA HIS A 53 25.89 -14.33 -2.15
C HIS A 53 26.91 -14.80 -3.20
N PRO A 54 26.97 -14.17 -4.38
CA PRO A 54 27.75 -14.71 -5.50
C PRO A 54 29.28 -14.57 -5.36
N TYR A 55 29.80 -13.88 -4.33
CA TYR A 55 31.15 -13.31 -4.35
C TYR A 55 32.01 -13.51 -3.08
N VAL A 56 31.66 -14.46 -2.19
CA VAL A 56 32.55 -14.77 -1.06
C VAL A 56 33.62 -15.78 -1.50
N GLN A 57 34.61 -15.27 -2.24
CA GLN A 57 35.74 -16.03 -2.74
C GLN A 57 37.02 -15.62 -1.98
N PHE A 58 37.58 -16.53 -1.19
CA PHE A 58 38.89 -16.36 -0.56
C PHE A 58 39.91 -17.20 -1.34
N GLY A 59 40.63 -16.57 -2.27
CA GLY A 59 41.55 -17.28 -3.17
C GLY A 59 40.82 -18.14 -4.20
N VAL A 60 41.08 -19.45 -4.24
CA VAL A 60 40.41 -20.40 -5.17
C VAL A 60 39.14 -21.02 -4.54
N THR A 61 38.98 -20.89 -3.23
CA THR A 61 37.87 -21.52 -2.50
C THR A 61 36.67 -20.58 -2.45
N LYS A 62 35.57 -21.01 -3.08
CA LYS A 62 34.25 -20.38 -2.92
C LYS A 62 33.61 -20.92 -1.64
N LYS A 63 33.27 -20.03 -0.70
CA LYS A 63 32.38 -20.37 0.42
C LYS A 63 30.98 -19.87 0.09
N PRO A 64 29.99 -20.75 -0.13
CA PRO A 64 28.62 -20.30 -0.33
C PRO A 64 28.12 -19.68 0.96
N VAL A 65 27.75 -18.40 0.91
CA VAL A 65 27.08 -17.70 2.00
C VAL A 65 25.64 -17.49 1.56
N THR A 66 24.72 -18.23 2.16
CA THR A 66 23.29 -18.01 2.00
C THR A 66 22.80 -17.15 3.16
N ILE A 67 22.11 -16.07 2.84
CA ILE A 67 21.40 -15.25 3.83
C ILE A 67 19.89 -15.32 3.58
N ILE A 68 19.10 -15.18 4.65
CA ILE A 68 17.65 -15.38 4.60
C ILE A 68 16.99 -14.24 5.38
N PRO A 69 16.28 -13.31 4.72
CA PRO A 69 15.44 -12.34 5.43
C PRO A 69 14.20 -13.03 6.00
N ASP A 70 13.72 -12.53 7.13
CA ASP A 70 12.46 -13.00 7.72
C ASP A 70 11.27 -12.70 6.80
N TYR A 71 11.19 -11.46 6.32
CA TYR A 71 10.13 -11.02 5.43
C TYR A 71 10.67 -10.20 4.27
N LEU A 72 10.28 -10.60 3.07
CA LEU A 72 10.42 -9.83 1.84
C LEU A 72 9.04 -9.46 1.31
N MET A 73 8.77 -8.17 1.17
CA MET A 73 7.51 -7.66 0.67
C MET A 73 7.62 -7.43 -0.83
N VAL A 74 6.75 -8.10 -1.59
CA VAL A 74 6.70 -8.05 -3.05
C VAL A 74 5.40 -7.40 -3.48
N VAL A 75 5.49 -6.40 -4.36
CA VAL A 75 4.33 -5.74 -4.96
C VAL A 75 4.45 -5.76 -6.48
N ASN A 76 3.46 -6.33 -7.16
CA ASN A 76 3.44 -6.54 -8.61
C ASN A 76 4.71 -7.27 -9.11
N GLU A 77 5.04 -8.39 -8.46
CA GLU A 77 6.22 -9.21 -8.72
C GLU A 77 7.58 -8.52 -8.56
N ARG A 78 7.62 -7.30 -8.00
CA ARG A 78 8.85 -6.59 -7.67
C ARG A 78 9.08 -6.55 -6.15
N PRO A 79 10.27 -6.93 -5.65
CA PRO A 79 10.68 -6.62 -4.29
C PRO A 79 10.50 -5.12 -3.98
N ARG A 80 9.92 -4.78 -2.83
CA ARG A 80 9.73 -3.38 -2.42
C ARG A 80 10.48 -3.00 -1.15
N TRP A 81 10.47 -3.89 -0.16
CA TRP A 81 11.24 -3.72 1.08
C TRP A 81 11.38 -5.05 1.81
N ILE A 82 12.28 -5.08 2.78
CA ILE A 82 12.52 -6.23 3.66
C ILE A 82 12.30 -5.83 5.12
N LEU A 83 12.00 -6.80 5.97
CA LEU A 83 11.90 -6.64 7.42
C LEU A 83 12.63 -7.80 8.09
N ASP A 84 13.52 -7.45 9.03
CA ASP A 84 14.25 -8.38 9.90
C ASP A 84 13.67 -8.32 11.32
N ALA A 85 13.37 -9.47 11.90
CA ALA A 85 12.86 -9.59 13.26
C ALA A 85 14.01 -9.75 14.25
N LYS A 86 13.81 -9.27 15.47
CA LYS A 86 14.71 -9.48 16.61
C LYS A 86 13.93 -9.89 17.85
N ALA A 87 14.59 -10.52 18.80
CA ALA A 87 13.99 -10.78 20.10
C ALA A 87 13.76 -9.45 20.87
N PRO A 88 12.78 -9.39 21.78
CA PRO A 88 12.49 -8.16 22.54
C PRO A 88 13.68 -7.66 23.38
N THR A 89 14.56 -8.56 23.78
CA THR A 89 15.79 -8.25 24.55
C THR A 89 16.88 -7.60 23.70
N GLU A 90 16.77 -7.66 22.38
CA GLU A 90 17.75 -7.10 21.46
C GLU A 90 17.37 -5.68 21.07
N THR A 91 18.37 -4.81 20.93
CA THR A 91 18.15 -3.44 20.46
C THR A 91 18.08 -3.36 18.94
N VAL A 92 17.13 -2.58 18.44
CA VAL A 92 17.00 -2.24 17.01
C VAL A 92 18.09 -1.29 16.53
N ASP A 93 18.82 -0.65 17.46
CA ASP A 93 19.90 0.30 17.17
C ASP A 93 21.28 -0.37 17.06
N ASP A 94 21.35 -1.70 17.19
CA ASP A 94 22.61 -2.44 17.03
C ASP A 94 23.12 -2.30 15.57
N PRO A 95 24.33 -1.75 15.35
CA PRO A 95 24.90 -1.64 14.02
C PRO A 95 24.98 -2.97 13.26
N ALA A 96 25.15 -4.10 13.95
CA ALA A 96 25.17 -5.42 13.33
C ALA A 96 23.79 -5.82 12.78
N HIS A 97 22.72 -5.54 13.52
CA HIS A 97 21.34 -5.78 13.07
C HIS A 97 20.98 -4.89 11.89
N ILE A 98 21.37 -3.62 11.95
CA ILE A 98 21.18 -2.66 10.85
C ILE A 98 21.93 -3.13 9.60
N ALA A 99 23.20 -3.51 9.73
CA ALA A 99 24.00 -4.01 8.63
C ALA A 99 23.43 -5.31 8.03
N GLN A 100 22.89 -6.20 8.88
CA GLN A 100 22.23 -7.43 8.44
C GLN A 100 21.01 -7.13 7.56
N ALA A 101 20.06 -6.35 8.06
CA ALA A 101 18.87 -5.98 7.31
C ALA A 101 19.23 -5.19 6.03
N TYR A 102 20.18 -4.26 6.12
CA TYR A 102 20.70 -3.52 4.97
C TYR A 102 21.25 -4.46 3.87
N SER A 103 22.04 -5.48 4.26
CA SER A 103 22.63 -6.44 3.32
C SER A 103 21.57 -7.18 2.50
N TYR A 104 20.40 -7.47 3.09
CA TYR A 104 19.29 -8.11 2.40
C TYR A 104 18.68 -7.17 1.35
N ALA A 105 18.49 -5.90 1.70
CA ALA A 105 17.88 -4.92 0.80
C ALA A 105 18.74 -4.63 -0.43
N ILE A 106 20.08 -4.55 -0.26
CA ILE A 106 21.00 -4.30 -1.38
C ILE A 106 21.37 -5.56 -2.18
N HIS A 107 20.95 -6.75 -1.72
CA HIS A 107 21.26 -7.99 -2.40
C HIS A 107 20.76 -7.97 -3.84
N HIS A 108 21.56 -8.49 -4.78
CA HIS A 108 21.29 -8.38 -6.22
C HIS A 108 19.95 -8.99 -6.67
N ASP A 109 19.45 -10.01 -5.97
CA ASP A 109 18.14 -10.65 -6.21
C ASP A 109 16.94 -9.90 -5.59
N VAL A 110 17.21 -8.90 -4.74
CA VAL A 110 16.22 -8.14 -3.96
C VAL A 110 16.18 -6.69 -4.42
N ARG A 111 17.27 -5.92 -4.24
CA ARG A 111 17.41 -4.52 -4.66
C ARG A 111 16.20 -3.64 -4.30
N THR A 112 15.93 -3.49 -3.01
CA THR A 112 14.84 -2.67 -2.51
C THR A 112 15.33 -1.30 -2.04
N SER A 113 14.44 -0.31 -2.04
CA SER A 113 14.76 1.04 -1.55
C SER A 113 14.71 1.15 -0.03
N TRP A 114 14.02 0.22 0.64
CA TRP A 114 13.75 0.28 2.07
C TRP A 114 14.08 -1.05 2.75
N PHE A 115 14.45 -0.96 4.02
CA PHE A 115 14.55 -2.08 4.94
C PHE A 115 14.06 -1.68 6.32
N ALA A 116 13.62 -2.64 7.11
CA ALA A 116 13.12 -2.41 8.45
C ALA A 116 13.63 -3.46 9.44
N ILE A 117 13.62 -3.07 10.72
CA ILE A 117 13.95 -3.93 11.85
C ILE A 117 12.82 -3.80 12.87
N CYS A 118 12.40 -4.91 13.45
CA CYS A 118 11.41 -4.92 14.51
C CYS A 118 11.75 -5.91 15.61
N ASN A 119 11.77 -5.44 16.86
CA ASN A 119 12.01 -6.28 18.04
C ASN A 119 10.75 -6.46 18.92
N GLY A 120 9.57 -6.09 18.42
CA GLY A 120 8.32 -6.10 19.18
C GLY A 120 8.07 -4.85 20.03
N HIS A 121 9.11 -4.13 20.44
CA HIS A 121 8.97 -2.81 21.07
C HIS A 121 8.94 -1.68 20.04
N ASP A 122 9.87 -1.71 19.11
CA ASP A 122 10.09 -0.69 18.10
C ASP A 122 9.99 -1.29 16.69
N LEU A 123 9.46 -0.50 15.77
CA LEU A 123 9.57 -0.68 14.33
C LEU A 123 10.41 0.47 13.79
N VAL A 124 11.54 0.15 13.15
CA VAL A 124 12.43 1.15 12.55
C VAL A 124 12.59 0.86 11.07
N VAL A 125 12.37 1.87 10.23
CA VAL A 125 12.46 1.77 8.76
C VAL A 125 13.54 2.73 8.26
N TYR A 126 14.38 2.22 7.38
CA TYR A 126 15.48 2.92 6.76
C TYR A 126 15.32 2.94 5.25
N SER A 127 15.79 4.03 4.63
CA SER A 127 16.10 4.06 3.20
C SER A 127 17.51 3.50 3.01
N VAL A 128 17.73 2.69 1.97
CA VAL A 128 19.07 2.18 1.61
C VAL A 128 20.07 3.31 1.33
N GLY A 129 19.59 4.48 0.91
CA GLY A 129 20.43 5.65 0.63
C GLY A 129 20.77 6.51 1.84
N GLU A 130 20.18 6.23 3.01
CA GLU A 130 20.30 7.11 4.19
C GLU A 130 20.79 6.36 5.43
N LEU A 131 21.60 7.04 6.24
CA LEU A 131 22.12 6.51 7.50
C LEU A 131 21.12 6.63 8.65
N LYS A 132 20.18 7.57 8.55
CA LYS A 132 19.17 7.81 9.59
C LYS A 132 17.88 7.07 9.25
N PRO A 133 17.13 6.61 10.28
CA PRO A 133 15.83 6.02 10.04
C PRO A 133 14.87 7.08 9.48
N VAL A 134 14.08 6.68 8.50
CA VAL A 134 13.03 7.51 7.91
C VAL A 134 11.73 7.40 8.71
N LEU A 135 11.54 6.28 9.40
CA LEU A 135 10.44 6.09 10.33
C LEU A 135 10.93 5.31 11.56
N ARG A 136 10.55 5.78 12.75
CA ARG A 136 10.69 5.02 13.99
C ARG A 136 9.39 5.12 14.77
N VAL A 137 8.82 3.98 15.11
CA VAL A 137 7.56 3.89 15.86
C VAL A 137 7.73 2.93 17.02
N ARG A 138 7.42 3.38 18.23
CA ARG A 138 7.20 2.46 19.34
C ARG A 138 5.85 1.78 19.13
N LEU A 139 5.84 0.45 19.09
CA LEU A 139 4.62 -0.31 18.75
C LEU A 139 3.49 -0.18 19.78
N ARG A 140 3.81 0.16 21.03
CA ARG A 140 2.80 0.55 22.04
C ARG A 140 2.02 1.83 21.67
N GLU A 141 2.63 2.68 20.86
CA GLU A 141 2.11 3.97 20.37
C GLU A 141 1.73 3.86 18.88
N LEU A 142 1.53 2.63 18.38
CA LEU A 142 1.27 2.39 16.96
C LEU A 142 -0.02 3.06 16.48
N LYS A 143 -1.01 3.22 17.37
CA LYS A 143 -2.28 3.86 17.05
C LYS A 143 -2.09 5.30 16.61
N GLU A 144 -1.23 6.04 17.30
CA GLU A 144 -0.93 7.44 17.05
C GLU A 144 -0.15 7.60 15.73
N HIS A 145 0.72 6.65 15.42
CA HIS A 145 1.62 6.69 14.26
C HIS A 145 1.14 5.87 13.06
N TRP A 146 -0.04 5.22 13.13
CA TRP A 146 -0.49 4.28 12.11
C TRP A 146 -0.55 4.89 10.71
N GLN A 147 -0.95 6.16 10.62
CA GLN A 147 -1.01 6.88 9.35
C GLN A 147 0.37 7.11 8.73
N GLU A 148 1.42 7.29 9.53
CA GLU A 148 2.81 7.40 9.05
C GLU A 148 3.30 6.05 8.51
N VAL A 149 3.01 4.97 9.25
CA VAL A 149 3.33 3.60 8.81
C VAL A 149 2.63 3.28 7.48
N LEU A 150 1.34 3.59 7.35
CA LEU A 150 0.59 3.39 6.11
C LEU A 150 1.17 4.20 4.95
N ARG A 151 1.47 5.48 5.16
CA ARG A 151 2.04 6.34 4.11
C ARG A 151 3.34 5.76 3.53
N LEU A 152 4.15 5.13 4.37
CA LEU A 152 5.45 4.61 3.95
C LEU A 152 5.38 3.16 3.40
N LEU A 153 4.62 2.28 4.06
CA LEU A 153 4.71 0.83 3.85
C LEU A 153 3.48 0.20 3.17
N PHE A 154 2.40 0.95 2.97
CA PHE A 154 1.20 0.45 2.30
C PHE A 154 1.49 0.11 0.82
N PRO A 155 1.13 -1.09 0.31
CA PRO A 155 1.58 -1.56 -1.00
C PRO A 155 1.31 -0.60 -2.17
N PRO A 156 0.13 0.06 -2.29
CA PRO A 156 -0.10 1.09 -3.30
C PRO A 156 0.90 2.24 -3.25
N ALA A 157 1.30 2.72 -2.06
CA ALA A 157 2.31 3.77 -1.90
C ALA A 157 3.67 3.36 -2.46
N MET A 158 3.94 2.04 -2.54
CA MET A 158 5.20 1.46 -3.02
C MET A 158 5.19 1.09 -4.51
N THR A 159 4.07 1.28 -5.23
CA THR A 159 3.99 0.95 -6.67
C THR A 159 4.58 2.01 -7.58
N HIS A 160 4.85 3.23 -7.08
CA HIS A 160 5.39 4.31 -7.89
C HIS A 160 6.85 4.02 -8.29
N ASP A 161 7.12 4.07 -9.60
CA ASP A 161 8.47 4.03 -10.14
C ASP A 161 9.04 5.46 -10.06
N PRO A 162 10.19 5.70 -9.39
CA PRO A 162 10.77 7.03 -9.27
C PRO A 162 11.07 7.71 -10.61
N THR A 163 11.18 6.93 -11.69
CA THR A 163 11.43 7.41 -13.05
C THR A 163 10.15 7.73 -13.83
N HIS A 164 8.99 7.40 -13.28
CA HIS A 164 7.69 7.63 -13.90
C HIS A 164 6.94 8.68 -13.08
N PRO A 165 6.94 9.97 -13.49
CA PRO A 165 6.28 11.01 -12.72
C PRO A 165 4.79 10.69 -12.55
N PHE A 166 4.20 11.13 -11.44
CA PHE A 166 2.75 11.03 -11.25
C PHE A 166 2.02 11.67 -12.44
N ALA A 167 0.94 11.02 -12.89
CA ALA A 167 0.06 11.63 -13.88
C ALA A 167 -0.49 12.96 -13.32
N LYS A 168 -0.76 13.92 -14.20
CA LYS A 168 -1.31 15.22 -13.77
C LYS A 168 -2.69 15.00 -13.15
N ASP A 169 -3.03 15.72 -12.10
CA ASP A 169 -4.38 15.62 -11.53
C ASP A 169 -5.43 16.27 -12.45
N PHE A 170 -6.49 15.52 -12.77
CA PHE A 170 -7.53 16.00 -13.67
C PHE A 170 -8.43 17.06 -13.03
N GLY A 171 -8.71 16.98 -11.73
CA GLY A 171 -9.55 17.98 -11.05
C GLY A 171 -8.90 19.36 -11.02
N ILE A 172 -7.60 19.43 -10.75
CA ILE A 172 -6.80 20.66 -10.82
C ILE A 172 -6.79 21.20 -12.24
N HIS A 173 -6.72 20.34 -13.26
CA HIS A 173 -6.81 20.77 -14.65
C HIS A 173 -8.17 21.42 -14.95
N LEU A 174 -9.27 20.80 -14.55
CA LEU A 174 -10.62 21.36 -14.68
C LEU A 174 -10.75 22.71 -13.94
N MET A 175 -10.20 22.82 -12.74
CA MET A 175 -10.15 24.08 -11.99
C MET A 175 -9.42 25.18 -12.79
N ARG A 176 -8.26 24.86 -13.38
CA ARG A 176 -7.49 25.81 -14.21
C ARG A 176 -8.20 26.21 -15.49
N LEU A 177 -9.03 25.33 -16.05
CA LEU A 177 -9.91 25.64 -17.18
C LEU A 177 -11.14 26.47 -16.77
N GLY A 178 -11.33 26.75 -15.47
CA GLY A 178 -12.47 27.53 -14.97
C GLY A 178 -13.78 26.73 -14.90
N VAL A 179 -13.72 25.39 -14.87
CA VAL A 179 -14.91 24.54 -14.76
C VAL A 179 -15.58 24.77 -13.39
N PRO A 180 -16.87 25.17 -13.38
CA PRO A 180 -17.61 25.40 -12.14
C PRO A 180 -17.81 24.11 -11.34
N GLU A 181 -17.87 24.24 -10.02
CA GLU A 181 -18.11 23.12 -9.09
C GLU A 181 -19.54 22.58 -9.20
N THR A 182 -20.45 23.35 -9.77
CA THR A 182 -21.84 22.95 -10.04
C THR A 182 -22.00 22.20 -11.35
N MET A 183 -20.95 22.12 -12.18
CA MET A 183 -21.02 21.44 -13.47
C MET A 183 -20.92 19.92 -13.27
N ASN A 184 -21.98 19.21 -13.68
CA ASN A 184 -21.94 17.75 -13.78
C ASN A 184 -21.11 17.34 -14.99
N LEU A 185 -20.08 16.55 -14.73
CA LEU A 185 -19.24 15.90 -15.71
C LEU A 185 -19.65 14.42 -15.81
N VAL A 186 -19.85 13.93 -17.03
CA VAL A 186 -20.26 12.56 -17.30
C VAL A 186 -19.11 11.80 -17.96
N PHE A 187 -18.70 10.70 -17.33
CA PHE A 187 -17.62 9.85 -17.78
C PHE A 187 -18.20 8.49 -18.16
N PRO A 188 -18.45 8.24 -19.45
CA PRO A 188 -18.97 6.96 -19.92
C PRO A 188 -17.86 5.91 -19.98
N LEU A 189 -18.25 4.63 -19.85
CA LEU A 189 -17.38 3.46 -20.07
C LEU A 189 -16.15 3.39 -19.15
N VAL A 190 -16.16 4.03 -17.98
CA VAL A 190 -15.02 4.02 -17.05
C VAL A 190 -14.80 2.61 -16.51
N PRO A 191 -13.65 1.97 -16.77
CA PRO A 191 -13.36 0.66 -16.22
C PRO A 191 -13.12 0.75 -14.71
N VAL A 192 -13.79 -0.12 -13.96
CA VAL A 192 -13.56 -0.28 -12.52
C VAL A 192 -12.32 -1.18 -12.37
N ARG A 193 -11.15 -0.56 -12.19
CA ARG A 193 -9.89 -1.30 -11.91
C ARG A 193 -9.58 -1.38 -10.42
N CYS A 194 -9.94 -0.36 -9.66
CA CYS A 194 -9.75 -0.36 -8.22
C CYS A 194 -10.90 0.34 -7.51
N VAL A 195 -11.14 -0.11 -6.27
CA VAL A 195 -12.03 0.53 -5.32
C VAL A 195 -11.35 0.49 -3.97
N ALA A 196 -11.26 1.63 -3.31
CA ALA A 196 -10.64 1.80 -2.01
C ALA A 196 -11.65 2.37 -1.01
N ARG A 197 -11.58 1.90 0.22
CA ARG A 197 -12.23 2.51 1.38
C ARG A 197 -11.16 3.14 2.25
N ILE A 198 -11.19 4.46 2.36
CA ILE A 198 -10.20 5.25 3.10
C ILE A 198 -10.72 5.73 4.46
N GLY A 199 -12.05 5.80 4.63
CA GLY A 199 -12.70 6.19 5.89
C GLY A 199 -14.00 5.43 6.17
N GLN A 200 -14.77 5.87 7.17
CA GLN A 200 -16.07 5.26 7.48
C GLN A 200 -17.07 5.40 6.33
N ASP A 201 -17.18 6.61 5.78
CA ASP A 201 -18.06 6.99 4.67
C ASP A 201 -17.29 7.60 3.49
N GLN A 202 -16.02 7.21 3.34
CA GLN A 202 -15.13 7.78 2.34
C GLN A 202 -14.51 6.68 1.50
N TYR A 203 -14.88 6.67 0.22
CA TYR A 203 -14.40 5.76 -0.81
C TYR A 203 -13.76 6.55 -1.95
N SER A 204 -12.84 5.90 -2.65
CA SER A 204 -12.15 6.41 -3.84
C SER A 204 -11.80 5.24 -4.77
N GLY A 205 -11.45 5.43 -6.04
CA GLY A 205 -11.27 4.27 -6.95
C GLY A 205 -10.77 4.54 -8.37
N PHE A 206 -11.32 3.80 -9.34
CA PHE A 206 -11.29 3.90 -10.83
C PHE A 206 -9.97 3.91 -11.59
N GLY A 207 -10.07 3.45 -12.85
CA GLY A 207 -9.01 2.77 -13.56
C GLY A 207 -8.76 3.28 -14.97
N MET A 208 -8.79 4.59 -15.15
CA MET A 208 -8.51 5.21 -16.44
C MET A 208 -7.66 6.44 -16.27
N ASN A 209 -6.59 6.51 -17.04
CA ASN A 209 -5.88 7.74 -17.29
C ASN A 209 -6.46 8.39 -18.54
N LEU A 210 -6.77 9.68 -18.47
CA LEU A 210 -7.22 10.48 -19.59
C LEU A 210 -5.99 11.01 -20.34
N LYS A 211 -5.82 10.58 -21.60
CA LYS A 211 -4.73 11.05 -22.45
C LYS A 211 -5.22 12.16 -23.36
N TYR A 212 -4.58 13.32 -23.26
CA TYR A 212 -4.77 14.48 -24.13
C TYR A 212 -3.43 14.86 -24.77
N GLU A 213 -3.42 15.78 -25.74
CA GLU A 213 -2.20 16.23 -26.40
C GLU A 213 -1.16 16.79 -25.42
N GLU A 214 -1.60 17.45 -24.34
CA GLU A 214 -0.74 18.05 -23.31
C GLU A 214 -0.27 17.06 -22.23
N GLY A 215 -0.66 15.79 -22.32
CA GLY A 215 -0.20 14.72 -21.43
C GLY A 215 -1.32 13.85 -20.85
N GLU A 216 -0.94 13.09 -19.83
CA GLU A 216 -1.79 12.11 -19.17
C GLU A 216 -2.31 12.67 -17.84
N TYR A 217 -3.61 12.57 -17.63
CA TYR A 217 -4.31 13.05 -16.44
C TYR A 217 -4.99 11.90 -15.71
N LEU A 218 -4.89 11.89 -14.39
CA LEU A 218 -5.58 10.94 -13.52
C LEU A 218 -6.78 11.64 -12.86
N PRO A 219 -8.02 11.25 -13.17
CA PRO A 219 -9.18 11.65 -12.40
C PRO A 219 -9.25 10.84 -11.10
N THR A 220 -9.35 11.54 -9.97
CA THR A 220 -9.69 10.95 -8.66
C THR A 220 -11.15 11.24 -8.34
N PHE A 221 -12.05 10.28 -8.45
CA PHE A 221 -13.40 10.34 -7.91
C PHE A 221 -13.55 9.85 -6.46
N ASP A 222 -14.13 10.67 -5.60
CA ASP A 222 -14.48 10.31 -4.24
C ASP A 222 -15.99 10.12 -4.11
N PHE A 223 -16.42 9.18 -3.27
CA PHE A 223 -17.82 8.85 -3.13
C PHE A 223 -18.18 8.27 -1.75
N SER A 224 -19.46 8.37 -1.40
CA SER A 224 -20.02 7.93 -0.10
C SER A 224 -20.41 6.45 -0.09
N MET A 225 -20.78 5.93 1.07
CA MET A 225 -21.33 4.58 1.25
C MET A 225 -22.56 4.35 0.36
N SER A 226 -23.47 5.33 0.26
CA SER A 226 -24.66 5.20 -0.59
C SER A 226 -24.29 4.99 -2.07
N GLN A 227 -23.26 5.68 -2.55
CA GLN A 227 -22.75 5.53 -3.90
C GLN A 227 -21.95 4.23 -4.07
N PHE A 228 -21.24 3.79 -3.02
CA PHE A 228 -20.60 2.49 -3.00
C PHE A 228 -21.62 1.35 -3.13
N GLU A 229 -22.71 1.39 -2.36
CA GLU A 229 -23.83 0.43 -2.48
C GLU A 229 -24.43 0.44 -3.88
N LYS A 230 -24.59 1.62 -4.47
CA LYS A 230 -25.04 1.75 -5.86
C LYS A 230 -24.05 1.11 -6.84
N LEU A 231 -22.77 1.39 -6.71
CA LEU A 231 -21.71 0.80 -7.54
C LEU A 231 -21.75 -0.73 -7.47
N VAL A 232 -21.73 -1.32 -6.26
CA VAL A 232 -21.73 -2.78 -6.15
C VAL A 232 -23.04 -3.41 -6.65
N SER A 233 -24.17 -2.70 -6.59
CA SER A 233 -25.44 -3.18 -7.13
C SER A 233 -25.46 -3.33 -8.66
N ILE A 234 -24.60 -2.57 -9.36
CA ILE A 234 -24.50 -2.60 -10.83
C ILE A 234 -23.34 -3.47 -11.34
N LEU A 235 -22.47 -3.95 -10.45
CA LEU A 235 -21.36 -4.84 -10.81
C LEU A 235 -21.83 -6.31 -10.87
N PRO A 236 -21.10 -7.17 -11.62
CA PRO A 236 -21.36 -8.62 -11.60
C PRO A 236 -21.34 -9.18 -10.18
N SER A 237 -22.29 -10.06 -9.84
CA SER A 237 -22.54 -10.53 -8.47
C SER A 237 -21.30 -11.08 -7.76
N ALA A 238 -20.51 -11.93 -8.43
CA ALA A 238 -19.29 -12.50 -7.87
C ALA A 238 -18.24 -11.42 -7.53
N MET A 239 -18.14 -10.38 -8.37
CA MET A 239 -17.22 -9.26 -8.16
C MET A 239 -17.71 -8.35 -7.03
N ALA A 240 -19.01 -8.02 -7.04
CA ALA A 240 -19.64 -7.23 -5.99
C ALA A 240 -19.42 -7.88 -4.62
N GLN A 241 -19.66 -9.19 -4.49
CA GLN A 241 -19.42 -9.94 -3.25
C GLN A 241 -17.96 -9.84 -2.79
N GLY A 242 -17.00 -10.03 -3.70
CA GLY A 242 -15.57 -9.93 -3.37
C GLY A 242 -15.14 -8.52 -2.92
N ILE A 243 -15.64 -7.48 -3.59
CA ILE A 243 -15.36 -6.08 -3.24
C ILE A 243 -15.96 -5.77 -1.87
N THR A 244 -17.26 -6.06 -1.69
CA THR A 244 -17.99 -5.79 -0.44
C THR A 244 -17.39 -6.53 0.74
N ALA A 245 -17.09 -7.82 0.59
CA ALA A 245 -16.48 -8.61 1.66
C ALA A 245 -15.12 -8.06 2.10
N ARG A 246 -14.35 -7.45 1.19
CA ARG A 246 -13.06 -6.85 1.52
C ARG A 246 -13.19 -5.45 2.12
N LEU A 247 -13.96 -4.57 1.49
CA LEU A 247 -14.03 -3.16 1.88
C LEU A 247 -14.92 -2.89 3.09
N LEU A 248 -15.95 -3.70 3.35
CA LEU A 248 -16.80 -3.50 4.53
C LEU A 248 -16.14 -3.99 5.82
N ASN A 249 -15.29 -5.02 5.73
CA ASN A 249 -14.64 -5.64 6.88
C ASN A 249 -13.28 -5.01 7.23
N GLU A 250 -12.61 -4.37 6.27
CA GLU A 250 -11.28 -3.80 6.45
C GLU A 250 -11.27 -2.31 6.05
N SER A 251 -10.60 -1.46 6.86
CA SER A 251 -10.37 -0.05 6.53
C SER A 251 -9.07 0.43 7.21
N PRO A 252 -8.14 1.07 6.48
CA PRO A 252 -8.18 1.30 5.03
C PRO A 252 -7.99 0.01 4.23
N ALA A 253 -8.66 -0.10 3.10
CA ALA A 253 -8.55 -1.26 2.23
C ALA A 253 -8.68 -0.85 0.77
N VAL A 254 -7.99 -1.57 -0.10
CA VAL A 254 -8.11 -1.43 -1.56
C VAL A 254 -8.36 -2.81 -2.18
N VAL A 255 -9.25 -2.85 -3.16
CA VAL A 255 -9.49 -3.98 -4.03
C VAL A 255 -8.99 -3.60 -5.41
N TRP A 256 -7.99 -4.32 -5.91
CA TRP A 256 -7.57 -4.25 -7.30
C TRP A 256 -8.26 -5.39 -8.05
N LEU A 257 -8.98 -5.04 -9.10
CA LEU A 257 -9.66 -5.98 -9.97
C LEU A 257 -8.66 -6.50 -11.03
N SER A 258 -8.96 -7.67 -11.57
CA SER A 258 -8.23 -8.26 -12.70
C SER A 258 -9.09 -8.19 -13.96
N GLU A 259 -8.45 -8.21 -15.13
CA GLU A 259 -9.17 -8.23 -16.40
C GLU A 259 -10.06 -9.48 -16.54
N PRO A 260 -11.24 -9.37 -17.18
CA PRO A 260 -11.82 -8.17 -17.78
C PRO A 260 -12.45 -7.22 -16.74
N PHE A 261 -12.25 -5.91 -16.91
CA PHE A 261 -12.85 -4.90 -16.03
C PHE A 261 -14.29 -4.59 -16.45
N PRO A 262 -15.24 -4.57 -15.51
CA PRO A 262 -16.56 -4.00 -15.79
C PRO A 262 -16.42 -2.49 -15.94
N SER A 263 -17.25 -1.92 -16.81
CA SER A 263 -17.30 -0.49 -17.04
C SER A 263 -18.61 0.10 -16.54
N VAL A 264 -18.54 1.31 -16.02
CA VAL A 264 -19.67 2.08 -15.49
C VAL A 264 -19.67 3.49 -16.08
N THR A 265 -20.83 4.13 -16.07
CA THR A 265 -20.91 5.58 -16.28
C THR A 265 -20.86 6.26 -14.93
N ILE A 266 -19.97 7.26 -14.79
CA ILE A 266 -19.81 8.06 -13.58
C ILE A 266 -20.29 9.48 -13.88
N THR A 267 -21.19 10.00 -13.05
CA THR A 267 -21.48 11.45 -13.01
C THR A 267 -20.82 12.03 -11.78
N ALA A 268 -20.05 13.09 -11.94
CA ALA A 268 -19.34 13.72 -10.84
C ALA A 268 -19.16 15.23 -11.07
N HIS A 269 -18.83 15.96 -10.01
CA HIS A 269 -18.46 17.37 -10.09
C HIS A 269 -17.19 17.63 -9.29
N ARG A 270 -16.46 18.69 -9.63
CA ARG A 270 -15.19 19.01 -8.96
C ARG A 270 -15.43 19.51 -7.54
N THR A 271 -14.67 19.00 -6.57
CA THR A 271 -14.66 19.54 -5.20
C THR A 271 -13.91 20.87 -5.11
N THR A 272 -14.02 21.58 -3.97
CA THR A 272 -13.39 22.89 -3.74
C THR A 272 -11.96 22.81 -3.21
N LYS A 273 -11.63 21.74 -2.49
CA LYS A 273 -10.45 21.67 -1.63
C LYS A 273 -9.34 20.88 -2.30
N ILE A 274 -8.25 21.56 -2.65
CA ILE A 274 -7.02 20.89 -3.08
C ILE A 274 -6.45 20.13 -1.88
N ILE A 275 -6.12 18.87 -2.13
CA ILE A 275 -5.43 18.00 -1.19
C ILE A 275 -3.96 17.95 -1.65
N GLU A 276 -3.05 18.21 -0.72
CA GLU A 276 -1.62 18.28 -0.99
C GLU A 276 -0.86 17.38 -0.03
N ASN A 277 0.14 16.68 -0.56
CA ASN A 277 1.17 15.99 0.20
C ASN A 277 2.56 16.36 -0.34
N GLU A 278 3.63 15.80 0.24
CA GLU A 278 5.01 16.12 -0.14
C GLU A 278 5.37 15.82 -1.61
N ARG A 279 4.54 15.05 -2.33
CA ARG A 279 4.81 14.55 -3.67
C ARG A 279 3.79 15.00 -4.73
N GLU A 280 2.55 15.26 -4.36
CA GLU A 280 1.48 15.60 -5.29
C GLU A 280 0.45 16.55 -4.68
N MET A 281 -0.22 17.27 -5.57
CA MET A 281 -1.47 17.96 -5.29
C MET A 281 -2.55 17.32 -6.15
N TYR A 282 -3.72 17.08 -5.58
CA TYR A 282 -4.85 16.54 -6.30
C TYR A 282 -6.16 17.15 -5.82
N LEU A 283 -7.18 17.12 -6.68
CA LEU A 283 -8.49 17.69 -6.42
C LEU A 283 -9.57 16.69 -6.82
N PRO A 284 -10.15 15.96 -5.86
CA PRO A 284 -11.12 14.93 -6.18
C PRO A 284 -12.37 15.46 -6.89
N LEU A 285 -13.00 14.58 -7.67
CA LEU A 285 -14.33 14.72 -8.23
C LEU A 285 -15.32 13.98 -7.33
N GLU A 286 -16.32 14.66 -6.80
CA GLU A 286 -17.35 14.02 -5.99
C GLU A 286 -18.40 13.35 -6.88
N VAL A 287 -18.53 12.03 -6.74
CA VAL A 287 -19.50 11.24 -7.52
C VAL A 287 -20.92 11.50 -7.04
N THR A 288 -21.79 11.83 -7.99
CA THR A 288 -23.23 12.01 -7.75
C THR A 288 -24.04 10.81 -8.24
N SER A 289 -23.57 10.06 -9.24
CA SER A 289 -24.20 8.81 -9.66
C SER A 289 -23.25 7.80 -10.28
N PHE A 290 -23.60 6.53 -10.11
CA PHE A 290 -23.11 5.40 -10.91
C PHE A 290 -24.26 4.77 -11.69
N ASP A 291 -24.07 4.63 -12.99
CA ASP A 291 -25.07 4.10 -13.91
C ASP A 291 -24.52 2.93 -14.75
N LEU A 292 -25.39 1.95 -15.01
CA LEU A 292 -25.09 0.89 -15.98
C LEU A 292 -24.96 1.49 -17.38
N ILE A 293 -24.07 0.90 -18.17
CA ILE A 293 -24.03 1.17 -19.61
C ILE A 293 -25.35 0.68 -20.19
N LYS A 294 -26.25 1.61 -20.51
CA LYS A 294 -27.40 1.30 -21.39
C LYS A 294 -26.81 0.98 -22.75
N ARG A 295 -26.85 -0.29 -23.14
CA ARG A 295 -26.69 -0.66 -24.55
C ARG A 295 -27.92 -0.13 -25.27
N GLU A 296 -27.85 1.09 -25.79
CA GLU A 296 -28.79 1.50 -26.80
C GLU A 296 -28.57 0.62 -28.04
N HIS A 297 -29.68 0.15 -28.60
CA HIS A 297 -29.79 -0.87 -29.62
C HIS A 297 -28.75 -0.79 -30.75
N GLN A 298 -28.10 -1.92 -31.02
CA GLN A 298 -27.73 -2.34 -32.38
C GLN A 298 -28.48 -3.62 -32.70
#